data_AF-A0A975L7B5-F1
#
_entry.id   AF-A0A975L7B5-F1
#
_cell.length_a   1.000
_cell.length_b   1.000
_cell.length_c   1.000
_cell.angle_alpha   90.00
_cell.angle_beta   90.00
_cell.angle_gamma   90.00
#
_symmetry.space_group_name_H-M   'P 1'
#
loop_
_entity.id
_entity.type
_entity.pdbx_description
1 polymer ?
#
loop_
_entity_poly.entity_id
_entity_poly.type
_entity_poly.pdbx_seq_one_letter_code
_entity_poly.pdbx_strand_id
1 'polypeptide(L)'
;MILGVYANWQTELDAWAKQVNEARKPSRVVPAPHLAVLAQADRSRYADRIGAWLEGLKTGAGLDATDPRLHLRNRFIRDPKVFATSAGRDQAYRLTVKAWNAWAVQEPMRLLKLAEREQIPTVVQ
;
A
#
# COMPACT_ATOMS: atom_id res chain seq x y z
N MET A 1 21.11 15.07 -10.89
CA MET A 1 20.46 13.96 -11.62
C MET A 1 18.99 13.87 -11.23
N ILE A 2 18.19 14.89 -11.58
CA ILE A 2 16.74 14.93 -11.26
C ILE A 2 15.90 14.31 -12.40
N LEU A 3 16.45 14.31 -13.62
CA LEU A 3 15.80 13.76 -14.82
C LEU A 3 15.66 12.23 -14.81
N GLY A 4 16.62 11.50 -14.23
CA GLY A 4 16.54 10.03 -14.13
C GLY A 4 15.46 9.53 -13.17
N VAL A 5 15.19 10.28 -12.09
CA VAL A 5 14.13 9.94 -11.12
C VAL A 5 12.74 10.13 -11.74
N TYR A 6 12.58 11.14 -12.60
CA TYR A 6 11.32 11.42 -13.30
C TYR A 6 11.01 10.40 -14.40
N ALA A 7 12.02 9.92 -15.13
CA ALA A 7 11.82 8.93 -16.19
C ALA A 7 11.22 7.62 -15.66
N ASN A 8 11.64 7.17 -14.47
CA ASN A 8 11.16 5.93 -13.87
C ASN A 8 9.72 6.03 -13.34
N TRP A 9 9.31 7.20 -12.86
CA TRP A 9 7.93 7.41 -12.39
C TRP A 9 6.91 7.29 -13.50
N GLN A 10 7.25 7.64 -14.74
CA GLN A 10 6.30 7.53 -15.83
C GLN A 10 5.95 6.06 -16.12
N THR A 11 6.95 5.17 -16.11
CA THR A 11 6.73 3.72 -16.30
C THR A 11 6.12 3.03 -15.09
N GLU A 12 6.59 3.32 -13.88
CA GLU A 12 6.14 2.62 -12.66
C GLU A 12 4.72 3.04 -12.22
N LEU A 13 4.36 4.31 -12.44
CA LEU A 13 3.01 4.79 -12.14
C LEU A 13 2.01 4.22 -13.15
N ASP A 14 2.36 4.17 -14.43
CA ASP A 14 1.48 3.61 -15.47
C ASP A 14 1.32 2.09 -15.35
N ALA A 15 2.38 1.38 -14.95
CA ALA A 15 2.34 -0.08 -14.78
C ALA A 15 1.25 -0.54 -13.79
N TRP A 16 1.14 0.15 -12.64
CA TRP A 16 0.28 -0.28 -11.54
C TRP A 16 -1.00 0.55 -11.37
N ALA A 17 -1.10 1.73 -12.00
CA ALA A 17 -2.24 2.64 -11.80
C ALA A 17 -3.61 1.99 -12.08
N LYS A 18 -3.71 1.18 -13.14
CA LYS A 18 -4.97 0.48 -13.47
C LYS A 18 -5.36 -0.48 -12.35
N GLN A 19 -4.44 -1.35 -11.93
CA GLN A 19 -4.73 -2.37 -10.93
C GLN A 19 -4.96 -1.77 -9.53
N VAL A 20 -4.25 -0.69 -9.17
CA VAL A 20 -4.52 0.07 -7.94
C VAL A 20 -5.95 0.61 -7.94
N ASN A 21 -6.41 1.16 -9.06
CA ASN A 21 -7.78 1.65 -9.19
C ASN A 21 -8.82 0.51 -9.14
N GLU A 22 -8.52 -0.65 -9.71
CA GLU A 22 -9.37 -1.83 -9.59
C GLU A 22 -9.46 -2.34 -8.15
N ALA A 23 -8.34 -2.39 -7.42
CA ALA A 23 -8.28 -2.81 -6.03
C ALA A 23 -8.98 -1.82 -5.08
N ARG A 24 -9.09 -0.53 -5.46
CA ARG A 24 -9.72 0.52 -4.63
C ARG A 24 -11.17 0.22 -4.28
N LYS A 25 -12.01 -0.17 -5.24
CA LYS A 25 -13.46 -0.37 -5.00
C LYS A 25 -13.74 -1.34 -3.84
N PRO A 26 -13.14 -2.54 -3.81
CA PRO A 26 -13.37 -3.51 -2.74
C PRO A 26 -12.54 -3.26 -1.48
N SER A 27 -11.37 -2.61 -1.55
CA SER A 27 -10.47 -2.43 -0.40
C SER A 27 -10.60 -1.07 0.30
N ARG A 28 -11.16 -0.07 -0.40
CA ARG A 28 -11.18 1.35 -0.01
C ARG A 28 -9.80 2.00 0.18
N VAL A 29 -8.70 1.30 -0.11
CA VAL A 29 -7.35 1.86 -0.03
C VAL A 29 -7.23 3.02 -1.02
N VAL A 30 -6.71 4.17 -0.54
CA VAL A 30 -6.67 5.40 -1.35
C VAL A 30 -5.64 5.23 -2.48
N PRO A 31 -6.02 5.49 -3.76
CA PRO A 31 -5.16 5.15 -4.90
C PRO A 31 -3.80 5.84 -4.91
N ALA A 32 -3.74 7.15 -4.64
CA ALA A 32 -2.49 7.90 -4.79
C ALA A 32 -1.39 7.45 -3.79
N PRO A 33 -1.65 7.34 -2.47
CA PRO A 33 -0.70 6.77 -1.53
C PRO A 33 -0.35 5.32 -1.86
N HIS A 34 -1.32 4.51 -2.27
CA HIS A 34 -1.09 3.11 -2.61
C HIS A 34 -0.16 2.97 -3.82
N LEU A 35 -0.40 3.74 -4.88
CA LEU A 35 0.45 3.77 -6.07
C LEU A 35 1.88 4.24 -5.74
N ALA A 36 2.03 5.23 -4.86
CA ALA A 36 3.34 5.68 -4.41
C ALA A 36 4.13 4.59 -3.65
N VAL A 37 3.44 3.75 -2.87
CA VAL A 37 4.06 2.59 -2.20
C VAL A 37 4.45 1.52 -3.22
N LEU A 38 3.58 1.22 -4.19
CA LEU A 38 3.88 0.19 -5.19
C LEU A 38 5.00 0.61 -6.14
N ALA A 39 5.07 1.87 -6.55
CA ALA A 39 6.19 2.37 -7.35
C ALA A 39 7.54 2.22 -6.61
N GLN A 40 7.55 2.43 -5.29
CA GLN A 40 8.75 2.18 -4.48
C GLN A 40 9.04 0.68 -4.31
N ALA A 41 8.00 -0.14 -4.17
CA ALA A 41 8.14 -1.59 -4.09
C ALA A 41 8.64 -2.21 -5.40
N ASP A 42 8.30 -1.63 -6.54
CA ASP A 42 8.72 -2.09 -7.87
C ASP A 42 10.25 -1.98 -8.07
N ARG A 43 10.89 -1.12 -7.27
CA ARG A 43 12.35 -0.94 -7.21
C ARG A 43 13.03 -1.85 -6.18
N SER A 44 12.27 -2.66 -5.45
CA SER A 44 12.77 -3.56 -4.41
C SER A 44 12.91 -5.00 -4.93
N ARG A 45 13.53 -5.88 -4.13
CA ARG A 45 13.55 -7.32 -4.42
C ARG A 45 12.19 -8.03 -4.32
N TYR A 46 11.14 -7.30 -3.96
CA TYR A 46 9.77 -7.82 -3.79
C TYR A 46 8.81 -7.36 -4.90
N ALA A 47 9.34 -6.80 -6.01
CA ALA A 47 8.54 -6.34 -7.14
C ALA A 47 7.62 -7.43 -7.71
N ASP A 48 8.11 -8.67 -7.76
CA ASP A 48 7.37 -9.87 -8.18
C ASP A 48 6.10 -10.14 -7.35
N ARG A 49 6.05 -9.62 -6.12
CA ARG A 49 4.93 -9.80 -5.20
C ARG A 49 3.80 -8.78 -5.41
N ILE A 50 4.03 -7.68 -6.12
CA ILE A 50 3.05 -6.59 -6.28
C ILE A 50 1.71 -7.10 -6.85
N GLY A 51 1.76 -8.00 -7.83
CA GLY A 51 0.55 -8.59 -8.43
C GLY A 51 -0.30 -9.36 -7.40
N ALA A 52 0.31 -10.22 -6.58
CA ALA A 52 -0.38 -10.99 -5.55
C ALA A 52 -0.90 -10.10 -4.40
N TRP A 53 -0.20 -9.01 -4.08
CA TRP A 53 -0.68 -8.00 -3.14
C TRP A 53 -1.96 -7.34 -3.64
N LEU A 54 -1.95 -6.85 -4.87
CA LEU A 54 -3.09 -6.20 -5.50
C LEU A 54 -4.28 -7.15 -5.63
N GLU A 55 -4.05 -8.40 -6.02
CA GLU A 55 -5.12 -9.39 -6.16
C GLU A 55 -5.75 -9.73 -4.80
N GLY A 56 -4.95 -9.87 -3.74
CA GLY A 56 -5.46 -10.05 -2.38
C GLY A 56 -6.27 -8.85 -1.89
N LEU A 57 -5.82 -7.62 -2.18
CA LEU A 57 -6.60 -6.42 -1.88
C LEU A 57 -7.86 -6.30 -2.73
N LYS A 58 -7.87 -6.79 -3.97
CA LYS A 58 -9.03 -6.74 -4.86
C LYS A 58 -10.08 -7.76 -4.46
N THR A 59 -9.69 -9.01 -4.26
CA THR A 59 -10.63 -10.11 -4.02
C THR A 59 -11.02 -10.26 -2.56
N GLY A 60 -10.09 -9.98 -1.64
CA GLY A 60 -10.25 -10.35 -0.23
C GLY A 60 -10.20 -11.86 0.03
N ALA A 61 -9.93 -12.68 -0.98
CA ALA A 61 -9.90 -14.14 -0.85
C ALA A 61 -8.58 -14.61 -0.22
N GLY A 62 -8.65 -15.63 0.63
CA GLY A 62 -7.47 -16.22 1.26
C GLY A 62 -6.75 -15.31 2.26
N LEU A 63 -7.42 -14.26 2.76
CA LEU A 63 -6.87 -13.41 3.81
C LEU A 63 -7.24 -13.97 5.18
N ASP A 64 -6.26 -14.47 5.92
CA ASP A 64 -6.46 -14.91 7.30
C ASP A 64 -6.42 -13.75 8.30
N ALA A 65 -6.68 -14.06 9.58
CA ALA A 65 -6.73 -13.09 10.66
C ALA A 65 -5.40 -12.38 10.97
N THR A 66 -4.29 -12.85 10.36
CA THR A 66 -2.96 -12.27 10.49
C THR A 66 -2.43 -11.65 9.20
N ASP A 67 -3.19 -11.70 8.11
CA ASP A 67 -2.77 -11.15 6.83
C ASP A 67 -2.76 -9.60 6.88
N PRO A 68 -1.61 -8.94 6.62
CA PRO A 68 -1.51 -7.49 6.64
C PRO A 68 -2.49 -6.80 5.66
N ARG A 69 -2.84 -7.44 4.55
CA ARG A 69 -3.82 -6.93 3.57
C ARG A 69 -5.21 -6.86 4.18
N LEU A 70 -5.60 -7.81 5.02
CA LEU A 70 -6.88 -7.79 5.73
C LEU A 70 -6.96 -6.59 6.67
N HIS A 71 -5.92 -6.38 7.47
CA HIS A 71 -5.86 -5.26 8.40
C HIS A 71 -5.89 -3.91 7.68
N LEU A 72 -5.20 -3.79 6.56
CA LEU A 72 -5.25 -2.59 5.72
C LEU A 72 -6.66 -2.34 5.20
N ARG A 73 -7.30 -3.34 4.58
CA ARG A 73 -8.69 -3.24 4.09
C ARG A 73 -9.65 -2.79 5.19
N ASN A 74 -9.61 -3.47 6.33
CA ASN A 74 -10.49 -3.17 7.46
C ASN A 74 -10.29 -1.74 7.97
N ARG A 75 -9.04 -1.26 8.01
CA ARG A 75 -8.73 0.11 8.43
C ARG A 75 -9.36 1.16 7.50
N PHE A 76 -9.28 0.96 6.19
CA PHE A 76 -9.80 1.91 5.19
C PHE A 76 -11.31 1.80 4.98
N ILE A 77 -11.89 0.61 5.17
CA ILE A 77 -13.35 0.40 5.12
C ILE A 77 -14.03 1.05 6.33
N ARG A 78 -13.41 0.98 7.52
CA ARG A 78 -13.98 1.53 8.76
C ARG A 78 -14.13 3.06 8.71
N ASP A 79 -13.09 3.77 8.27
CA ASP A 79 -13.02 5.24 8.37
C ASP A 79 -12.63 5.92 7.04
N PRO A 80 -13.38 5.74 5.92
CA PRO A 80 -12.97 6.22 4.60
C PRO A 80 -12.86 7.75 4.51
N LYS A 81 -13.62 8.48 5.33
CA LYS A 81 -13.60 9.96 5.38
C LYS A 81 -12.29 10.51 5.95
N VAL A 82 -11.65 9.78 6.88
CA VAL A 82 -10.39 10.20 7.50
C VAL A 82 -9.31 10.35 6.44
N PHE A 83 -9.23 9.38 5.53
CA PHE A 83 -8.20 9.30 4.48
C PHE A 83 -8.45 10.21 3.27
N ALA A 84 -9.60 10.89 3.21
CA ALA A 84 -9.93 11.82 2.13
C ALA A 84 -9.22 13.17 2.25
N THR A 85 -8.79 13.55 3.46
CA THR A 85 -8.10 14.82 3.76
C THR A 85 -6.60 14.74 3.44
N SER A 86 -5.94 15.89 3.31
CA SER A 86 -4.48 15.94 3.07
C SER A 86 -3.69 15.24 4.20
N ALA A 87 -4.03 15.50 5.46
CA ALA A 87 -3.44 14.80 6.61
C ALA A 87 -3.77 13.29 6.59
N GLY A 88 -4.98 12.94 6.17
CA GLY A 88 -5.39 11.55 5.96
C GLY A 88 -4.59 10.82 4.89
N ARG A 89 -4.12 11.50 3.84
CA ARG A 89 -3.28 10.89 2.80
C ARG A 89 -1.89 10.52 3.31
N ASP A 90 -1.29 11.32 4.19
CA ASP A 90 -0.05 10.95 4.89
C ASP A 90 -0.25 9.70 5.74
N GLN A 91 -1.32 9.67 6.55
CA GLN A 91 -1.66 8.48 7.33
C GLN A 91 -1.89 7.25 6.43
N ALA A 92 -2.61 7.43 5.32
CA ALA A 92 -2.86 6.37 4.35
C ALA A 92 -1.55 5.82 3.77
N TYR A 93 -0.59 6.68 3.43
CA TYR A 93 0.73 6.26 2.97
C TYR A 93 1.44 5.42 4.02
N ARG A 94 1.57 5.93 5.26
CA ARG A 94 2.26 5.23 6.35
C ARG A 94 1.65 3.85 6.64
N LEU A 95 0.31 3.78 6.73
CA LEU A 95 -0.41 2.52 6.95
C LEU A 95 -0.18 1.53 5.80
N THR A 96 -0.19 2.02 4.56
CA THR A 96 0.03 1.18 3.37
C THR A 96 1.46 0.64 3.34
N VAL A 97 2.48 1.46 3.64
CA VAL A 97 3.87 1.00 3.74
C VAL A 97 4.01 -0.08 4.81
N LYS A 98 3.46 0.11 6.01
CA LYS A 98 3.55 -0.88 7.09
C LYS A 98 2.92 -2.22 6.71
N ALA A 99 1.73 -2.18 6.10
CA ALA A 99 1.04 -3.38 5.66
C ALA A 99 1.78 -4.06 4.50
N TRP A 100 2.28 -3.29 3.52
CA TRP A 100 3.10 -3.80 2.42
C TRP A 100 4.36 -4.48 2.96
N ASN A 101 5.13 -3.81 3.81
CA ASN A 101 6.39 -4.33 4.34
C ASN A 101 6.18 -5.66 5.07
N ALA A 102 5.21 -5.71 6.00
CA ALA A 102 4.91 -6.94 6.73
C ALA A 102 4.53 -8.08 5.77
N TRP A 103 3.69 -7.81 4.77
CA TRP A 103 3.29 -8.83 3.81
C TRP A 103 4.43 -9.27 2.89
N ALA A 104 5.22 -8.32 2.39
CA ALA A 104 6.35 -8.56 1.51
C ALA A 104 7.43 -9.39 2.18
N VAL A 105 7.63 -9.26 3.50
CA VAL A 105 8.58 -10.09 4.27
C VAL A 105 7.92 -11.31 4.96
N GLN A 106 6.63 -11.55 4.72
CA GLN A 106 5.84 -12.61 5.33
C GLN A 106 5.77 -12.55 6.87
N GLU A 107 5.78 -11.34 7.42
CA GLU A 107 5.55 -11.09 8.84
C GLU A 107 4.04 -11.04 9.14
N PRO A 108 3.54 -11.86 10.09
CA PRO A 108 2.14 -11.83 10.49
C PRO A 108 1.82 -10.53 11.23
N MET A 109 0.68 -9.92 10.90
CA MET A 109 0.21 -8.70 11.52
C MET A 109 -1.02 -9.00 12.36
N ARG A 110 -1.07 -8.56 13.62
CA ARG A 110 -2.32 -8.64 14.43
C ARG A 110 -3.08 -7.32 14.47
N LEU A 111 -2.38 -6.22 14.23
CA LEU A 111 -2.93 -4.88 14.31
C LEU A 111 -2.14 -3.91 13.43
N LEU A 112 -2.87 -3.15 12.62
CA LEU A 112 -2.32 -2.04 11.84
C LEU A 112 -2.64 -0.71 12.53
N LYS A 113 -1.62 -0.06 13.10
CA LYS A 113 -1.73 1.24 13.79
C LYS A 113 -0.54 2.15 13.48
N LEU A 114 -0.74 3.45 13.63
CA LEU A 114 0.34 4.45 13.67
C LEU A 114 0.61 4.80 15.13
N ALA A 115 1.88 4.92 15.51
CA ALA A 115 2.24 5.52 16.80
C ALA A 115 2.43 7.05 16.65
N GLU A 116 2.12 7.83 17.70
CA GLU A 116 2.10 9.30 17.65
C GLU A 116 3.45 9.94 17.26
N ARG A 117 4.56 9.24 17.53
CA ARG A 117 5.92 9.70 17.21
C ARG A 117 6.65 8.73 16.27
N GLU A 118 5.89 7.95 15.52
CA GLU A 118 6.48 7.02 14.56
C GLU A 118 7.12 7.82 13.41
N GLN A 119 8.37 7.46 13.08
CA GLN A 119 9.02 7.97 11.88
C GLN A 119 8.23 7.54 10.63
N ILE A 120 8.34 8.31 9.55
CA ILE A 120 7.72 7.90 8.28
C ILE A 120 8.43 6.61 7.82
N PRO A 121 7.70 5.49 7.68
CA PRO A 121 8.31 4.24 7.28
C PRO A 121 8.72 4.30 5.81
N THR A 122 9.79 3.60 5.46
CA THR A 122 10.24 3.39 4.09
C THR A 122 9.77 2.03 3.59
N VAL A 123 9.58 1.91 2.27
CA VAL A 123 9.25 0.63 1.65
C VAL A 123 10.45 -0.30 1.77
N VAL A 124 10.21 -1.54 2.21
CA VAL A 124 11.24 -2.57 2.33
C VAL A 124 11.92 -2.81 0.97
N GLN A 125 13.25 -2.86 0.99
CA GLN A 125 14.09 -3.05 -0.20
C GLN A 125 14.46 -4.52 -0.40
#